data_AF-A0AB35IRY0-F1
#
_entry.id   AF-A0AB35IRY0-F1
#
_cell.length_a   1.000
_cell.length_b   1.000
_cell.length_c   1.000
_cell.angle_alpha   90.00
_cell.angle_beta   90.00
_cell.angle_gamma   90.00
#
_symmetry.space_group_name_H-M   'P 1'
#
loop_
_entity.id
_entity.type
_entity.pdbx_description
1 polymer ?
#
loop_
_entity_poly.entity_id
_entity_poly.type
_entity_poly.pdbx_seq_one_letter_code
_entity_poly.pdbx_strand_id
1 'polypeptide(L)'
;MMKRYIELKKKIILFLLIILAIPLIPNCTELNHNKIYALSLEERLEALENKQLPIGYIYISKTATNPSTIYGGTWKRIANGKCLVTIDSNDSDFNKVGKTGGEKKTSLSIEQIPSHSHTGTTSESGTHSHKFKWSHSYNELTGGFSTKGVQSNGGYYTGRIAIMGRSSTSSSSGNHTHSFTTNNTGQGFSHNNMQPYYTAYIWEKIG
;
A
#
# COMPACT_ATOMS: atom_id res chain seq x y z
N MET A 1 38.30 34.05 1.32
CA MET A 1 37.60 35.12 2.06
C MET A 1 37.25 34.77 3.50
N MET A 2 36.71 33.58 3.80
CA MET A 2 36.20 33.22 5.13
C MET A 2 37.28 33.15 6.25
N LYS A 3 38.49 32.65 5.97
CA LYS A 3 39.62 32.64 6.94
C LYS A 3 40.03 34.05 7.38
N ARG A 4 40.02 35.01 6.46
CA ARG A 4 40.39 36.42 6.73
C ARG A 4 39.32 37.14 7.56
N TYR A 5 38.05 36.75 7.39
CA TYR A 5 36.94 37.25 8.20
C TYR A 5 37.00 36.74 9.65
N ILE A 6 37.32 35.46 9.86
CA ILE A 6 37.46 34.87 11.19
C ILE A 6 38.62 35.52 11.96
N GLU A 7 39.77 35.70 11.32
CA GLU A 7 40.92 36.39 11.91
C GLU A 7 40.62 37.86 12.27
N LEU A 8 39.90 38.56 11.39
CA LEU A 8 39.49 39.95 11.66
C LEU A 8 38.50 40.03 12.82
N LYS A 9 37.55 39.08 12.92
CA LYS A 9 36.58 39.01 14.01
C LYS A 9 37.24 38.70 15.35
N LYS A 10 38.25 37.82 15.37
CA LYS A 10 39.08 37.53 16.55
C LYS A 10 39.85 38.77 17.02
N LYS A 11 40.49 39.50 16.09
CA LYS A 11 41.23 40.74 16.42
C LYS A 11 40.34 41.85 16.96
N ILE A 12 39.14 42.03 16.39
CA ILE A 12 38.16 43.04 16.84
C ILE A 12 37.63 42.72 18.24
N ILE A 13 37.34 41.45 18.53
CA ILE A 13 36.87 41.00 19.86
C ILE A 13 37.96 41.18 20.92
N LEU A 14 39.20 40.83 20.60
CA LEU A 14 40.36 41.02 21.49
C LEU A 14 40.59 42.51 21.79
N PHE A 15 40.48 43.36 20.77
CA PHE A 15 40.64 44.82 20.91
C PHE A 15 39.53 45.45 21.77
N LEU A 16 38.27 45.03 21.60
CA LEU A 16 37.15 45.49 22.42
C LEU A 16 37.27 45.04 23.89
N LEU A 17 37.78 43.83 24.13
CA LEU A 17 38.02 43.30 25.48
C LEU A 17 39.13 44.04 26.22
N ILE A 18 40.19 44.47 25.52
CA ILE A 18 41.28 45.26 26.11
C ILE A 18 40.80 46.66 26.49
N ILE A 19 39.94 47.28 25.67
CA ILE A 19 39.38 48.61 25.95
C ILE A 19 38.40 48.57 27.14
N LEU A 20 37.62 47.50 27.29
CA LEU A 20 36.66 47.33 28.40
C LEU A 20 37.31 46.91 29.72
N ALA A 21 38.59 46.49 29.71
CA ALA A 21 39.31 45.98 30.88
C ALA A 21 40.29 46.98 31.53
N ILE A 22 40.31 48.26 31.09
CA ILE A 22 41.10 49.31 31.76
C ILE A 22 40.17 50.03 32.75
N PRO A 23 40.22 49.72 34.07
CA PRO A 23 39.55 50.56 35.04
C PRO A 23 40.35 51.86 35.15
N LEU A 24 39.79 52.95 34.64
CA LEU A 24 40.03 54.25 35.24
C LEU A 24 39.50 54.16 36.67
N ILE A 25 40.36 54.10 37.70
CA ILE A 25 40.21 54.73 39.02
C ILE A 25 41.37 54.29 39.94
N PRO A 26 41.95 55.24 40.70
CA PRO A 26 43.08 55.02 41.58
C PRO A 26 42.66 54.34 42.89
N ASN A 27 43.60 53.57 43.46
CA ASN A 27 43.75 53.34 44.89
C ASN A 27 42.52 52.79 45.65
N CYS A 28 42.36 51.47 45.74
CA CYS A 28 41.66 50.83 46.86
C CYS A 28 42.20 49.41 47.06
N THR A 29 42.87 49.21 48.19
CA THR A 29 43.22 47.92 48.74
C THR A 29 41.97 47.14 49.16
N GLU A 30 41.99 45.85 48.85
CA GLU A 30 41.11 44.78 49.35
C GLU A 30 39.59 44.90 49.11
N LEU A 31 39.16 44.28 48.01
CA LEU A 31 37.95 43.47 48.02
C LEU A 31 38.25 42.10 47.41
N ASN A 32 37.91 41.07 48.16
CA ASN A 32 38.01 39.65 47.86
C ASN A 32 37.09 39.25 46.68
N HIS A 33 37.33 39.79 45.48
CA HIS A 33 36.55 39.54 44.26
C HIS A 33 37.08 38.39 43.40
N ASN A 34 38.16 37.72 43.79
CA ASN A 34 38.91 36.87 42.85
C ASN A 34 38.64 35.36 42.94
N LYS A 35 37.64 34.90 43.70
CA LYS A 35 37.29 33.46 43.72
C LYS A 35 36.09 33.05 42.86
N ILE A 36 35.32 34.00 42.33
CA ILE A 36 34.14 33.68 41.48
C ILE A 36 34.35 34.06 40.00
N TYR A 37 35.35 34.88 39.68
CA TYR A 37 35.59 35.35 38.30
C TYR A 37 36.86 34.81 37.62
N ALA A 38 37.64 33.96 38.30
CA ALA A 38 38.94 33.49 37.79
C ALA A 38 38.86 32.10 37.13
N LEU A 39 37.96 31.94 36.14
CA LEU A 39 38.27 31.03 35.03
C LEU A 39 38.82 31.95 33.94
N SER A 40 40.07 31.73 33.54
CA SER A 40 40.70 32.54 32.50
C SER A 40 39.84 32.50 31.24
N LEU A 41 39.87 33.58 30.46
CA LEU A 41 39.14 33.64 29.20
C LEU A 41 39.60 32.51 28.26
N GLU A 42 40.86 32.07 28.39
CA GLU A 42 41.39 30.90 27.71
C GLU A 42 40.75 29.60 28.22
N GLU A 43 40.63 29.39 29.53
CA GLU A 43 39.97 28.21 30.11
C GLU A 43 38.48 28.14 29.73
N ARG A 44 37.80 29.28 29.62
CA ARG A 44 36.39 29.36 29.17
C ARG A 44 36.26 29.09 27.67
N LEU A 45 37.21 29.55 26.86
CA LEU A 45 37.26 29.26 25.43
C LEU A 45 37.60 27.80 25.18
N GLU A 46 38.53 27.22 25.93
CA GLU A 46 38.91 25.81 25.88
C GLU A 46 37.75 24.91 26.34
N ALA A 47 37.00 25.30 27.37
CA ALA A 47 35.79 24.60 27.80
C ALA A 47 34.66 24.65 26.74
N LEU A 48 34.60 25.72 25.94
CA LEU A 48 33.64 25.87 24.84
C LEU A 48 34.10 25.14 23.58
N GLU A 49 35.41 25.13 23.30
CA GLU A 49 36.07 24.44 22.19
C GLU A 49 36.08 22.92 22.40
N ASN A 50 36.16 22.45 23.65
CA ASN A 50 35.98 21.05 24.05
C ASN A 50 34.50 20.61 24.04
N LYS A 51 33.55 21.52 23.88
CA LYS A 51 32.12 21.20 23.72
C LYS A 51 31.78 20.86 22.27
N GLN A 52 32.67 20.13 21.60
CA GLN A 52 32.39 19.58 20.27
C GLN A 52 31.27 18.55 20.37
N LEU A 53 30.53 18.40 19.27
CA LEU A 53 29.54 17.34 19.17
C LEU A 53 30.24 15.98 19.36
N PRO A 54 29.72 15.08 20.21
CA PRO A 54 30.32 13.78 20.43
C PRO A 54 30.23 12.90 19.18
N ILE A 55 31.09 11.89 19.09
CA ILE A 55 30.96 10.84 18.07
C ILE A 55 29.62 10.12 18.29
N GLY A 56 28.90 9.83 17.21
CA GLY A 56 27.54 9.29 17.20
C GLY A 56 26.44 10.36 17.18
N TYR A 57 26.78 11.65 17.23
CA TYR A 57 25.78 12.72 17.16
C TYR A 57 25.04 12.70 15.82
N ILE A 58 23.70 12.70 15.87
CA ILE A 58 22.84 12.73 14.70
C ILE A 58 22.39 14.17 14.40
N TYR A 59 22.68 14.63 13.19
CA TYR A 59 22.29 15.94 12.69
C TYR A 59 21.30 15.80 11.52
N ILE A 60 20.15 16.47 11.62
CA ILE A 60 19.09 16.45 10.62
C ILE A 60 18.96 17.85 10.00
N SER A 61 19.02 17.94 8.67
CA SER A 61 18.90 19.22 7.96
C SER A 61 18.11 19.09 6.66
N LYS A 62 17.65 20.23 6.14
CA LYS A 62 17.03 20.32 4.80
C LYS A 62 18.06 20.48 3.68
N THR A 63 19.34 20.67 4.00
CA THR A 63 20.39 20.98 3.03
C THR A 63 21.39 19.83 2.90
N ALA A 64 21.95 19.68 1.70
CA ALA A 64 22.96 18.64 1.44
C ALA A 64 24.35 18.96 2.03
N THR A 65 24.52 20.13 2.67
CA THR A 65 25.79 20.61 3.19
C THR A 65 26.35 19.64 4.23
N ASN A 66 27.59 19.19 4.04
CA ASN A 66 28.28 18.34 5.00
C ASN A 66 28.48 19.12 6.32
N PRO A 67 28.04 18.60 7.48
CA PRO A 67 28.16 19.31 8.75
C PRO A 67 29.61 19.58 9.17
N SER A 68 30.60 18.88 8.59
CA SER A 68 32.03 19.17 8.81
C SER A 68 32.40 20.62 8.49
N THR A 69 31.67 21.27 7.59
CA THR A 69 31.90 22.67 7.21
C THR A 69 31.45 23.67 8.29
N ILE A 70 30.56 23.25 9.19
CA ILE A 70 29.97 24.10 10.24
C ILE A 70 30.54 23.72 11.62
N TYR A 71 30.60 22.42 11.92
CA TYR A 71 30.94 21.89 13.23
C TYR A 71 32.31 21.22 13.29
N GLY A 72 33.05 21.15 12.17
CA GLY A 72 34.29 20.37 12.09
C GLY A 72 34.04 18.86 12.18
N GLY A 73 35.13 18.10 12.32
CA GLY A 73 35.08 16.64 12.41
C GLY A 73 34.73 15.94 11.08
N THR A 74 34.49 14.64 11.19
CA THR A 74 34.14 13.74 10.07
C THR A 74 32.71 13.25 10.21
N TRP A 75 31.92 13.37 9.15
CA TRP A 75 30.50 13.04 9.16
C TRP A 75 30.15 12.05 8.05
N LYS A 76 29.23 11.12 8.34
CA LYS A 76 28.72 10.12 7.42
C LYS A 76 27.22 10.32 7.22
N ARG A 77 26.75 10.32 5.97
CA ARG A 77 25.31 10.35 5.68
C ARG A 77 24.70 8.99 5.99
N ILE A 78 23.61 8.99 6.76
CA ILE A 78 22.92 7.77 7.20
C ILE A 78 21.44 7.78 6.79
N ALA A 79 20.76 6.65 7.01
CA ALA A 79 19.30 6.52 6.83
C ALA A 79 18.75 6.98 5.46
N ASN A 80 19.55 6.87 4.39
CA ASN A 80 19.11 7.22 3.03
C ASN A 80 17.89 6.38 2.63
N GLY A 81 16.76 7.06 2.40
CA GLY A 81 15.49 6.43 2.05
C GLY A 81 14.87 5.58 3.17
N LYS A 82 15.24 5.81 4.43
CA LYS A 82 14.77 5.08 5.61
C LYS A 82 14.16 6.05 6.62
N CYS A 83 13.22 5.55 7.42
CA CYS A 83 12.72 6.26 8.60
C CYS A 83 13.59 5.88 9.82
N LEU A 84 13.76 6.81 10.75
CA LEU A 84 14.44 6.52 12.01
C LEU A 84 13.46 5.85 12.98
N VAL A 85 13.93 4.81 13.66
CA VAL A 85 13.23 4.14 14.75
C VAL A 85 14.17 4.12 15.95
N THR A 86 13.63 4.39 17.13
CA THR A 86 14.40 4.36 18.38
C THR A 86 14.74 2.91 18.74
N ILE A 87 15.88 2.72 19.39
CA ILE A 87 16.28 1.41 19.89
C ILE A 87 15.34 0.94 20.99
N ASP A 88 14.90 -0.31 20.90
CA ASP A 88 14.18 -1.00 21.98
C ASP A 88 14.88 -2.33 22.22
N SER A 89 15.53 -2.46 23.38
CA SER A 89 16.28 -3.67 23.73
C SER A 89 15.40 -4.92 23.87
N ASN A 90 14.09 -4.74 24.07
CA ASN A 90 13.14 -5.84 24.22
C ASN A 90 12.52 -6.26 22.87
N ASP A 91 12.74 -5.49 21.81
CA ASP A 91 12.18 -5.76 20.49
C ASP A 91 13.21 -6.45 19.59
N SER A 92 12.87 -7.61 19.01
CA SER A 92 13.80 -8.37 18.18
C SER A 92 14.24 -7.65 16.91
N ASP A 93 13.39 -6.78 16.35
CA ASP A 93 13.65 -6.02 15.12
C ASP A 93 14.44 -4.74 15.41
N PHE A 94 14.20 -4.10 16.55
CA PHE A 94 14.79 -2.80 16.93
C PHE A 94 15.82 -2.85 18.07
N ASN A 95 16.32 -4.02 18.47
CA ASN A 95 17.30 -4.21 19.57
C ASN A 95 18.74 -3.72 19.34
N LYS A 96 19.12 -3.24 18.16
CA LYS A 96 20.50 -2.83 17.88
C LYS A 96 20.58 -1.62 16.97
N VAL A 97 21.50 -0.70 17.28
CA VAL A 97 21.77 0.49 16.47
C VAL A 97 22.25 0.07 15.07
N GLY A 98 21.73 0.76 14.06
CA GLY A 98 22.13 0.56 12.67
C GLY A 98 21.48 -0.63 11.97
N LYS A 99 20.53 -1.33 12.60
CA LYS A 99 19.68 -2.31 11.90
C LYS A 99 18.85 -1.60 10.83
N THR A 100 18.60 -2.32 9.74
CA THR A 100 17.81 -1.83 8.60
C THR A 100 16.77 -2.86 8.22
N GLY A 101 15.60 -2.39 7.80
CA GLY A 101 14.52 -3.25 7.31
C GLY A 101 13.43 -2.42 6.63
N GLY A 102 12.27 -3.04 6.46
CA GLY A 102 11.10 -2.44 5.83
C GLY A 102 11.11 -2.50 4.30
N GLU A 103 9.93 -2.33 3.71
CA GLU A 103 9.70 -2.46 2.28
C GLU A 103 8.82 -1.31 1.77
N LYS A 104 9.15 -0.76 0.59
CA LYS A 104 8.35 0.32 -0.02
C LYS A 104 7.05 -0.18 -0.65
N LYS A 105 7.05 -1.42 -1.13
CA LYS A 105 5.90 -2.06 -1.75
C LYS A 105 5.83 -3.49 -1.25
N THR A 106 4.60 -3.98 -1.07
CA THR A 106 4.34 -5.36 -0.67
C THR A 106 3.23 -5.94 -1.53
N SER A 107 3.31 -7.23 -1.82
CA SER A 107 2.29 -8.00 -2.54
C SER A 107 1.59 -8.93 -1.56
N LEU A 108 0.27 -9.03 -1.67
CA LEU A 108 -0.50 -9.97 -0.87
C LEU A 108 -0.33 -11.39 -1.42
N SER A 109 0.05 -12.31 -0.54
CA SER A 109 0.02 -13.74 -0.77
C SER A 109 -1.38 -14.30 -0.52
N ILE A 110 -1.64 -15.54 -0.97
CA ILE A 110 -2.93 -16.21 -0.78
C ILE A 110 -3.24 -16.36 0.71
N GLU A 111 -2.22 -16.61 1.52
CA GLU A 111 -2.30 -16.76 2.97
C GLU A 111 -2.71 -15.45 3.69
N GLN A 112 -2.52 -14.30 3.03
CA GLN A 112 -2.89 -12.98 3.56
C GLN A 112 -4.28 -12.53 3.11
N ILE A 113 -5.00 -13.32 2.30
CA ILE A 113 -6.36 -13.01 1.87
C ILE A 113 -7.36 -13.61 2.87
N PRO A 114 -8.27 -12.80 3.46
CA PRO A 114 -9.31 -13.32 4.35
C PRO A 114 -10.20 -14.37 3.67
N SER A 115 -10.76 -15.27 4.49
CA SER A 115 -11.77 -16.22 4.03
C SER A 115 -12.94 -15.48 3.38
N HIS A 116 -13.30 -15.91 2.17
CA HIS A 116 -14.40 -15.37 1.38
C HIS A 116 -15.06 -16.49 0.58
N SER A 117 -16.28 -16.25 0.10
CA SER A 117 -17.07 -17.20 -0.67
C SER A 117 -17.59 -16.59 -1.96
N HIS A 118 -17.71 -17.40 -3.01
CA HIS A 118 -18.39 -17.03 -4.23
C HIS A 118 -19.75 -17.72 -4.31
N THR A 119 -20.76 -16.99 -4.77
CA THR A 119 -22.10 -17.53 -5.05
C THR A 119 -22.50 -17.17 -6.47
N GLY A 120 -23.24 -18.05 -7.12
CA GLY A 120 -23.80 -17.78 -8.43
C GLY A 120 -24.96 -18.71 -8.73
N THR A 121 -25.77 -18.31 -9.69
CA THR A 121 -26.94 -19.06 -10.16
C THR A 121 -26.81 -19.28 -11.66
N THR A 122 -27.23 -20.44 -12.13
CA THR A 122 -27.39 -20.72 -13.56
C THR A 122 -28.83 -20.44 -13.97
N SER A 123 -29.10 -20.27 -15.26
CA SER A 123 -30.47 -20.09 -15.75
C SER A 123 -31.34 -21.33 -15.49
N GLU A 124 -32.65 -21.13 -15.52
CA GLU A 124 -33.60 -22.22 -15.30
C GLU A 124 -33.56 -23.21 -16.46
N SER A 125 -33.40 -24.48 -16.11
CA SER A 125 -33.55 -25.65 -16.97
C SER A 125 -34.99 -25.76 -17.46
N GLY A 126 -35.39 -24.90 -18.41
CA GLY A 126 -36.74 -24.90 -18.95
C GLY A 126 -37.11 -26.28 -19.50
N THR A 127 -37.93 -27.02 -18.75
CA THR A 127 -38.46 -28.31 -19.18
C THR A 127 -39.47 -28.04 -20.28
N HIS A 128 -39.24 -28.52 -21.49
CA HIS A 128 -40.18 -28.34 -22.60
C HIS A 128 -40.56 -29.65 -23.25
N SER A 129 -41.76 -29.67 -23.82
CA SER A 129 -42.30 -30.76 -24.64
C SER A 129 -43.02 -30.17 -25.84
N HIS A 130 -43.07 -30.92 -26.94
CA HIS A 130 -43.77 -30.53 -28.14
C HIS A 130 -45.07 -31.32 -28.27
N LYS A 131 -46.17 -30.64 -28.62
CA LYS A 131 -47.43 -31.28 -28.99
C LYS A 131 -47.50 -31.37 -30.50
N PHE A 132 -47.52 -32.59 -31.03
CA PHE A 132 -47.71 -32.80 -32.46
C PHE A 132 -49.17 -33.18 -32.71
N LYS A 133 -49.85 -32.37 -33.53
CA LYS A 133 -51.20 -32.66 -34.02
C LYS A 133 -51.07 -33.40 -35.34
N TRP A 134 -51.39 -34.68 -35.34
CA TRP A 134 -51.63 -35.43 -36.56
C TRP A 134 -53.13 -35.38 -36.84
N SER A 135 -53.53 -34.90 -38.03
CA SER A 135 -54.94 -34.82 -38.43
C SER A 135 -55.47 -36.19 -38.76
N HIS A 136 -55.85 -36.93 -37.74
CA HIS A 136 -56.90 -37.92 -37.84
C HIS A 136 -57.74 -37.70 -36.57
N SER A 137 -59.07 -37.72 -36.63
CA SER A 137 -59.91 -37.24 -35.54
C SER A 137 -60.81 -38.35 -35.03
N TYR A 138 -60.75 -38.58 -33.71
CA TYR A 138 -61.70 -39.39 -32.97
C TYR A 138 -62.67 -38.42 -32.27
N ASN A 139 -63.95 -38.47 -32.65
CA ASN A 139 -65.10 -37.69 -32.15
C ASN A 139 -65.36 -36.27 -32.69
N GLU A 140 -64.59 -35.75 -33.63
CA GLU A 140 -65.11 -34.79 -34.60
C GLU A 140 -64.84 -35.30 -36.02
N LEU A 141 -65.84 -35.35 -36.89
CA LEU A 141 -65.65 -35.77 -38.28
C LEU A 141 -64.88 -34.67 -39.05
N THR A 142 -63.58 -34.55 -38.83
CA THR A 142 -62.73 -33.64 -39.58
C THR A 142 -62.05 -34.42 -40.72
N GLY A 143 -62.74 -34.43 -41.86
CA GLY A 143 -62.24 -35.02 -43.11
C GLY A 143 -62.45 -36.53 -43.20
N GLY A 144 -63.50 -36.95 -43.91
CA GLY A 144 -63.69 -38.33 -44.32
C GLY A 144 -63.75 -38.42 -45.84
N PHE A 145 -63.11 -39.44 -46.42
CA PHE A 145 -63.31 -39.76 -47.83
C PHE A 145 -64.65 -40.48 -47.97
N SER A 146 -65.56 -39.91 -48.76
CA SER A 146 -66.81 -40.58 -49.14
C SER A 146 -66.46 -41.74 -50.06
N THR A 147 -66.65 -42.96 -49.57
CA THR A 147 -66.42 -44.16 -50.38
C THR A 147 -67.77 -44.71 -50.84
N LYS A 148 -67.85 -45.12 -52.11
CA LYS A 148 -69.00 -45.83 -52.66
C LYS A 148 -68.65 -47.31 -52.71
N GLY A 149 -69.40 -48.12 -51.98
CA GLY A 149 -69.28 -49.59 -52.00
C GLY A 149 -70.49 -50.23 -52.68
N VAL A 150 -70.30 -51.42 -53.25
CA VAL A 150 -71.37 -52.28 -53.76
C VAL A 150 -71.65 -53.36 -52.71
N GLN A 151 -72.90 -53.53 -52.31
CA GLN A 151 -73.33 -54.59 -51.42
C GLN A 151 -73.45 -55.91 -52.18
N SER A 152 -73.32 -57.04 -51.47
CA SER A 152 -73.42 -58.38 -52.07
C SER A 152 -74.75 -58.64 -52.80
N ASN A 153 -75.79 -57.85 -52.52
CA ASN A 153 -77.10 -57.94 -53.17
C ASN A 153 -77.28 -56.93 -54.34
N GLY A 154 -76.19 -56.35 -54.85
CA GLY A 154 -76.18 -55.44 -56.01
C GLY A 154 -76.56 -53.98 -55.72
N GLY A 155 -76.88 -53.63 -54.47
CA GLY A 155 -77.18 -52.25 -54.07
C GLY A 155 -75.92 -51.40 -53.78
N TYR A 156 -75.97 -50.09 -54.02
CA TYR A 156 -74.89 -49.17 -53.64
C TYR A 156 -75.14 -48.59 -52.25
N TYR A 157 -74.07 -48.40 -51.48
CA TYR A 157 -74.13 -47.62 -50.24
C TYR A 157 -72.97 -46.63 -50.16
N THR A 158 -73.23 -45.52 -49.48
CA THR A 158 -72.23 -44.51 -49.14
C THR A 158 -71.83 -44.70 -47.69
N GLY A 159 -70.57 -45.05 -47.48
CA GLY A 159 -69.97 -45.18 -46.16
C GLY A 159 -69.00 -44.04 -45.88
N ARG A 160 -68.91 -43.60 -44.63
CA ARG A 160 -67.82 -42.75 -44.16
C ARG A 160 -66.78 -43.66 -43.50
N ILE A 161 -65.56 -43.71 -44.05
CA ILE A 161 -64.41 -44.28 -43.33
C ILE A 161 -63.91 -43.19 -42.38
N ALA A 162 -64.04 -43.41 -41.08
CA ALA A 162 -63.49 -42.53 -40.06
C ALA A 162 -62.02 -42.89 -39.82
N ILE A 163 -61.10 -41.96 -40.10
CA ILE A 163 -59.71 -42.12 -39.68
C ILE A 163 -59.56 -41.42 -38.33
N MET A 164 -59.47 -42.23 -37.27
CA MET A 164 -59.25 -41.77 -35.91
C MET A 164 -57.81 -41.32 -35.76
N GLY A 165 -57.56 -40.24 -35.03
CA GLY A 165 -56.18 -39.86 -34.72
C GLY A 165 -56.02 -39.39 -33.31
N ARG A 166 -54.78 -39.52 -32.89
CA ARG A 166 -54.35 -39.43 -31.51
C ARG A 166 -53.35 -38.30 -31.42
N SER A 167 -53.67 -37.28 -30.62
CA SER A 167 -52.68 -36.28 -30.23
C SER A 167 -51.60 -36.97 -29.41
N SER A 168 -50.34 -36.76 -29.78
CA SER A 168 -49.19 -37.31 -29.06
C SER A 168 -48.30 -36.16 -28.58
N THR A 169 -47.88 -36.22 -27.32
CA THR A 169 -46.91 -35.28 -26.75
C THR A 169 -45.55 -35.96 -26.79
N SER A 170 -44.51 -35.25 -27.22
CA SER A 170 -43.15 -35.76 -27.10
C SER A 170 -42.83 -36.04 -25.63
N SER A 171 -41.86 -36.91 -25.37
CA SER A 171 -41.23 -36.93 -24.06
C SER A 171 -40.67 -35.54 -23.73
N SER A 172 -40.61 -35.22 -22.44
CA SER A 172 -39.87 -34.06 -21.95
C SER A 172 -38.42 -34.13 -22.44
N SER A 173 -37.85 -33.02 -22.90
CA SER A 173 -36.43 -32.95 -23.25
C SER A 173 -35.57 -33.49 -22.10
N GLY A 174 -34.60 -34.35 -22.46
CA GLY A 174 -33.80 -35.15 -21.54
C GLY A 174 -32.66 -34.38 -20.86
N ASN A 175 -32.01 -35.07 -19.92
CA ASN A 175 -30.98 -34.57 -19.01
C ASN A 175 -29.99 -33.58 -19.64
N HIS A 176 -29.83 -32.40 -19.03
CA HIS A 176 -28.84 -31.40 -19.41
C HIS A 176 -28.12 -30.83 -18.19
N THR A 177 -26.99 -30.19 -18.43
CA THR A 177 -26.10 -29.65 -17.40
C THR A 177 -25.91 -28.15 -17.57
N HIS A 178 -25.89 -27.43 -16.45
CA HIS A 178 -25.42 -26.05 -16.41
C HIS A 178 -24.00 -25.99 -15.87
N SER A 179 -23.16 -25.16 -16.46
CA SER A 179 -21.83 -24.83 -15.95
C SER A 179 -21.84 -23.44 -15.34
N PHE A 180 -21.31 -23.31 -14.13
CA PHE A 180 -20.98 -22.03 -13.52
C PHE A 180 -19.48 -22.00 -13.23
N THR A 181 -18.77 -21.03 -13.79
CA THR A 181 -17.34 -20.87 -13.63
C THR A 181 -17.05 -19.46 -13.13
N THR A 182 -16.29 -19.34 -12.06
CA THR A 182 -15.73 -18.08 -11.59
C THR A 182 -14.27 -17.99 -11.97
N ASN A 183 -13.83 -16.81 -12.39
CA ASN A 183 -12.43 -16.55 -12.69
C ASN A 183 -11.68 -16.10 -11.42
N ASN A 184 -10.36 -16.34 -11.40
CA ASN A 184 -9.48 -15.72 -10.44
C ASN A 184 -9.60 -14.20 -10.53
N THR A 185 -9.75 -13.54 -9.38
CA THR A 185 -9.78 -12.09 -9.26
C THR A 185 -8.56 -11.64 -8.46
N GLY A 186 -7.93 -10.55 -8.90
CA GLY A 186 -6.68 -10.03 -8.34
C GLY A 186 -5.48 -10.34 -9.24
N GLN A 187 -4.61 -9.33 -9.44
CA GLN A 187 -3.44 -9.42 -10.33
C GLN A 187 -2.12 -9.63 -9.56
N GLY A 188 -2.18 -9.78 -8.23
CA GLY A 188 -0.99 -9.92 -7.38
C GLY A 188 -0.05 -8.71 -7.36
N PHE A 189 -0.50 -7.55 -7.88
CA PHE A 189 0.34 -6.37 -7.96
C PHE A 189 0.68 -5.83 -6.57
N SER A 190 1.96 -5.47 -6.41
CA SER A 190 2.44 -4.87 -5.17
C SER A 190 1.81 -3.48 -4.97
N HIS A 191 1.26 -3.22 -3.79
CA HIS A 191 0.77 -1.88 -3.45
C HIS A 191 1.84 -1.08 -2.70
N ASN A 192 1.69 0.25 -2.70
CA ASN A 192 2.55 1.13 -1.92
C ASN A 192 2.38 0.86 -0.42
N ASN A 193 3.48 0.77 0.32
CA ASN A 193 3.53 0.67 1.78
C ASN A 193 4.19 1.90 2.43
N MET A 194 4.53 2.92 1.63
CA MET A 194 5.10 4.16 2.16
C MET A 194 3.99 5.04 2.74
N GLN A 195 4.05 5.28 4.05
CA GLN A 195 3.31 6.36 4.71
C GLN A 195 3.69 7.73 4.13
N PRO A 196 2.84 8.77 4.23
CA PRO A 196 3.24 10.14 3.90
C PRO A 196 4.54 10.52 4.61
N TYR A 197 5.49 11.10 3.87
CA TYR A 197 6.83 11.37 4.40
C TYR A 197 7.35 12.75 4.00
N TYR A 198 8.27 13.27 4.81
CA TYR A 198 9.08 14.45 4.50
C TYR A 198 10.56 14.06 4.51
N THR A 199 11.27 14.35 3.42
CA THR A 199 12.67 13.96 3.28
C THR A 199 13.61 15.01 3.84
N ALA A 200 14.59 14.58 4.64
CA ALA A 200 15.67 15.40 5.16
C ALA A 200 17.01 14.67 5.01
N TYR A 201 18.11 15.42 5.09
CA TYR A 201 19.46 14.87 5.16
C TYR A 201 19.78 14.53 6.61
N ILE A 202 20.23 13.30 6.85
CA ILE A 202 20.59 12.81 8.17
C ILE A 202 22.08 12.43 8.15
N TRP A 203 22.84 13.00 9.07
CA TRP A 203 24.28 12.83 9.19
C TRP A 203 24.63 12.33 10.59
N GLU A 204 25.62 11.45 10.68
CA GLU A 204 26.21 10.96 11.93
C GLU A 204 27.67 11.41 12.02
N LYS A 205 28.09 11.95 13.17
CA LYS A 205 29.50 12.27 13.42
C LYS A 205 30.29 11.00 13.72
N ILE A 206 31.33 10.72 12.95
CA ILE A 206 32.15 9.51 13.07
C ILE A 206 33.61 9.78 13.49
N GLY A 207 34.02 11.05 13.52
CA GLY A 207 35.37 11.48 13.89
C GLY A 207 35.46 12.97 14.13
#